data_AF-A0A2N9PDS8-F1
#
_entry.id   AF-A0A2N9PDS8-F1
#
_cell.length_a   1.000
_cell.length_b   1.000
_cell.length_c   1.000
_cell.angle_alpha   90.00
_cell.angle_beta   90.00
_cell.angle_gamma   90.00
#
_symmetry.space_group_name_H-M   'P 1'
#
loop_
_entity.id
_entity.type
_entity.pdbx_description
1 polymer ?
#
loop_
_entity_poly.entity_id
_entity_poly.type
_entity_poly.pdbx_seq_one_letter_code
_entity_poly.pdbx_strand_id
1 'polypeptide(L)'
;MRWKYGNEREIKSISHRLKKPYDFTFSWNLIIKREIFKTISFHKQIKNYGYEDLIFIKNLEKQHIFIHHIDNPLTHLNEENSLLFLEKSKKASINAYYATQNSFVNKKDIHLTKVFYIIKKYKLNFFLALFFDFLEPTMKQNLVSKRPFLFLLDLYKLGYLCKKIN
;
A
#
# COMPACT_ATOMS: atom_id res chain seq x y z
N MET A 1 -14.45 -8.03 -0.32
CA MET A 1 -13.46 -7.12 0.31
C MET A 1 -12.76 -6.18 -0.65
N ARG A 2 -12.30 -6.66 -1.81
CA ARG A 2 -11.67 -5.83 -2.86
C ARG A 2 -12.44 -4.55 -3.22
N TRP A 3 -13.74 -4.67 -3.50
CA TRP A 3 -14.60 -3.53 -3.83
C TRP A 3 -14.64 -2.48 -2.72
N LYS A 4 -14.89 -2.92 -1.47
CA LYS A 4 -14.94 -2.05 -0.29
C LYS A 4 -13.61 -1.32 -0.08
N TYR A 5 -12.48 -2.02 -0.24
CA TYR A 5 -11.15 -1.41 -0.17
C TYR A 5 -10.94 -0.34 -1.25
N GLY A 6 -11.30 -0.65 -2.51
CA GLY A 6 -11.18 0.29 -3.62
C GLY A 6 -11.94 1.58 -3.35
N ASN A 7 -13.23 1.48 -3.01
CA ASN A 7 -14.06 2.65 -2.77
C ASN A 7 -13.63 3.48 -1.54
N GLU A 8 -13.30 2.83 -0.43
CA GLU A 8 -12.99 3.55 0.81
C GLU A 8 -11.55 4.08 0.86
N ARG A 9 -10.61 3.44 0.17
CA ARG A 9 -9.17 3.72 0.33
C ARG A 9 -8.46 4.17 -0.94
N GLU A 10 -8.88 3.70 -2.11
CA GLU A 10 -8.20 4.00 -3.39
C GLU A 10 -8.88 5.14 -4.16
N ILE A 11 -10.21 5.26 -4.11
CA ILE A 11 -10.94 6.37 -4.74
C ILE A 11 -10.77 7.64 -3.90
N LYS A 12 -10.17 8.67 -4.49
CA LYS A 12 -9.98 10.00 -3.89
C LYS A 12 -10.69 11.06 -4.73
N SER A 13 -11.45 11.93 -4.06
CA SER A 13 -12.09 13.07 -4.71
C SER A 13 -11.04 14.00 -5.33
N ILE A 14 -11.44 14.75 -6.36
CA ILE A 14 -10.57 15.79 -6.94
C ILE A 14 -10.12 16.80 -5.88
N SER A 15 -10.99 17.17 -4.93
CA SER A 15 -10.65 18.07 -3.82
C SER A 15 -9.54 17.53 -2.90
N HIS A 16 -9.57 16.22 -2.57
CA HIS A 16 -8.49 15.59 -1.80
C HIS A 16 -7.19 15.58 -2.60
N ARG A 17 -7.26 15.22 -3.89
CA ARG A 17 -6.09 15.14 -4.77
C ARG A 17 -5.42 16.49 -4.99
N LEU A 18 -6.19 17.57 -5.14
CA LEU A 18 -5.65 18.93 -5.21
C LEU A 18 -4.99 19.36 -3.90
N LYS A 19 -5.55 19.00 -2.75
CA LYS A 19 -4.97 19.31 -1.43
C LYS A 19 -3.71 18.49 -1.13
N LYS A 20 -3.63 17.26 -1.63
CA LYS A 20 -2.52 16.34 -1.41
C LYS A 20 -2.09 15.65 -2.73
N PRO A 21 -1.41 16.37 -3.63
CA PRO A 21 -1.14 15.90 -5.00
C PRO A 21 -0.25 14.66 -5.09
N TYR A 22 0.54 14.39 -4.05
CA TYR A 22 1.48 13.25 -3.96
C TYR A 22 1.01 12.12 -3.03
N ASP A 23 -0.22 12.20 -2.49
CA ASP A 23 -0.73 11.20 -1.54
C ASP A 23 -1.06 9.88 -2.24
N PHE A 24 -1.73 9.97 -3.39
CA PHE A 24 -2.16 8.80 -4.12
C PHE A 24 -2.47 9.14 -5.58
N THR A 25 -1.70 8.54 -6.49
CA THR A 25 -1.94 8.56 -7.93
C THR A 25 -1.53 7.19 -8.46
N PHE A 26 -2.39 6.57 -9.24
CA PHE A 26 -2.05 5.29 -9.86
C PHE A 26 -1.41 5.47 -11.23
N SER A 27 -0.48 4.58 -11.58
CA SER A 27 0.22 4.62 -12.87
C SER A 27 -0.66 4.40 -14.10
N TRP A 28 -1.76 3.63 -13.98
CA TRP A 28 -2.75 3.45 -15.07
C TRP A 28 -3.60 4.69 -15.39
N ASN A 29 -3.51 5.76 -14.59
CA ASN A 29 -4.24 7.02 -14.79
C ASN A 29 -3.27 8.20 -14.71
N LEU A 30 -2.13 8.06 -15.39
CA LEU A 30 -1.05 9.01 -15.42
C LEU A 30 -0.59 9.26 -16.86
N ILE A 31 -0.46 10.54 -17.21
CA ILE A 31 0.26 10.98 -18.41
C ILE A 31 1.49 11.73 -17.92
N ILE A 32 2.66 11.38 -18.44
CA ILE A 32 3.94 11.98 -18.04
C ILE A 32 4.75 12.37 -19.28
N LYS A 33 5.42 13.52 -19.20
CA LYS A 33 6.32 13.95 -20.26
C LYS A 33 7.51 13.00 -20.37
N ARG A 34 7.95 12.72 -21.60
CA ARG A 34 9.01 11.74 -21.89
C ARG A 34 10.32 12.09 -21.17
N GLU A 35 10.69 13.35 -21.15
CA GLU A 35 11.90 13.87 -20.51
C GLU A 35 11.88 13.65 -18.99
N ILE A 36 10.72 13.78 -18.33
CA ILE A 36 10.56 13.49 -16.90
C ILE A 36 10.65 11.97 -16.68
N PHE A 37 10.01 11.16 -17.52
CA PHE A 37 10.06 9.70 -17.35
C PHE A 37 11.45 9.10 -17.58
N LYS A 38 12.27 9.75 -18.42
CA LYS A 38 13.69 9.35 -18.63
C LYS A 38 14.55 9.58 -17.38
N THR A 39 14.23 10.59 -16.57
CA THR A 39 14.98 10.91 -15.34
C THR A 39 14.41 10.21 -14.12
N ILE A 40 13.08 10.14 -14.01
CA ILE A 40 12.33 9.52 -12.91
C ILE A 40 11.48 8.42 -13.51
N SER A 41 11.91 7.17 -13.30
CA SER A 41 11.21 5.97 -13.77
C SER A 41 10.86 5.05 -12.59
N PHE A 42 10.06 4.02 -12.85
CA PHE A 42 9.74 3.00 -11.84
C PHE A 42 11.01 2.31 -11.35
N HIS A 43 11.04 2.05 -10.04
CA HIS A 43 12.22 1.52 -9.39
C HIS A 43 12.48 0.06 -9.78
N LYS A 44 13.52 -0.19 -10.59
CA LYS A 44 13.81 -1.51 -11.18
C LYS A 44 14.05 -2.64 -10.18
N GLN A 45 14.45 -2.31 -8.94
CA GLN A 45 14.66 -3.31 -7.88
C GLN A 45 13.34 -3.78 -7.25
N ILE A 46 12.22 -3.09 -7.49
CA ILE A 46 10.90 -3.54 -7.06
C ILE A 46 10.35 -4.52 -8.10
N LYS A 47 10.37 -5.80 -7.76
CA LYS A 47 9.89 -6.89 -8.63
C LYS A 47 8.54 -7.47 -8.18
N ASN A 48 8.15 -7.20 -6.94
CA ASN A 48 6.95 -7.76 -6.33
C ASN A 48 5.86 -6.70 -6.26
N TYR A 49 4.61 -7.16 -6.33
CA TYR A 49 3.41 -6.33 -6.28
C TYR A 49 3.34 -5.43 -5.05
N GLY A 50 3.02 -4.16 -5.27
CA GLY A 50 2.52 -3.18 -4.30
C GLY A 50 3.51 -2.07 -4.00
N TYR A 51 3.03 -0.83 -3.85
CA TYR A 51 3.82 0.37 -3.53
C TYR A 51 4.77 0.89 -4.63
N GLU A 52 4.80 0.29 -5.82
CA GLU A 52 5.55 0.81 -6.98
C GLU A 52 5.12 2.23 -7.33
N ASP A 53 3.81 2.43 -7.44
CA ASP A 53 3.20 3.74 -7.71
C ASP A 53 3.56 4.75 -6.61
N LEU A 54 3.48 4.36 -5.35
CA LEU A 54 3.84 5.24 -4.24
C LEU A 54 5.32 5.67 -4.33
N ILE A 55 6.24 4.73 -4.56
CA ILE A 55 7.67 5.02 -4.68
C ILE A 55 7.89 6.00 -5.84
N PHE A 56 7.25 5.76 -6.97
CA PHE A 56 7.33 6.62 -8.14
C PHE A 56 6.83 8.04 -7.84
N ILE A 57 5.64 8.18 -7.24
CA ILE A 57 5.06 9.48 -6.87
C ILE A 57 5.91 10.20 -5.81
N LYS A 58 6.48 9.48 -4.84
CA LYS A 58 7.41 10.06 -3.87
C LYS A 58 8.72 10.54 -4.50
N ASN A 59 9.18 9.90 -5.57
CA ASN A 59 10.33 10.40 -6.32
C ASN A 59 10.01 11.67 -7.12
N LEU A 60 8.79 11.77 -7.68
CA LEU A 60 8.31 13.03 -8.27
C LEU A 60 8.24 14.16 -7.22
N GLU A 61 7.72 13.87 -6.03
CA GLU A 61 7.67 14.82 -4.90
C GLU A 61 9.06 15.32 -4.50
N LYS A 62 10.03 14.41 -4.33
CA LYS A 62 11.43 14.74 -3.99
C LYS A 62 12.12 15.62 -5.03
N GLN A 63 11.71 15.52 -6.30
CA GLN A 63 12.24 16.30 -7.41
C GLN A 63 11.36 17.52 -7.73
N HIS A 64 10.39 17.84 -6.87
CA HIS A 64 9.46 18.95 -7.02
C HIS A 64 8.71 18.96 -8.36
N ILE A 65 8.47 17.79 -8.95
CA ILE A 65 7.70 17.67 -10.18
C ILE A 65 6.22 17.86 -9.86
N PHE A 66 5.60 18.89 -10.42
CA PHE A 66 4.18 19.17 -10.23
C PHE A 66 3.29 18.10 -10.88
N ILE A 67 2.27 17.64 -10.14
CA ILE A 67 1.25 16.72 -10.64
C ILE A 67 -0.06 17.50 -10.80
N HIS A 68 -0.46 17.72 -12.06
CA HIS A 68 -1.76 18.29 -12.37
C HIS A 68 -2.83 17.21 -12.31
N HIS A 69 -3.83 17.40 -11.45
CA HIS A 69 -4.94 16.47 -11.28
C HIS A 69 -6.15 16.93 -12.07
N ILE A 70 -6.67 16.06 -12.93
CA ILE A 70 -7.96 16.23 -13.61
C ILE A 70 -9.03 15.36 -12.96
N ASP A 71 -10.30 15.73 -13.14
CA ASP A 71 -11.43 14.94 -12.64
C ASP A 71 -11.72 13.76 -13.58
N ASN A 72 -10.82 12.78 -13.56
CA ASN A 72 -10.96 11.50 -14.24
C ASN A 72 -11.18 10.40 -13.18
N PRO A 73 -12.44 10.10 -12.80
CA PRO A 73 -12.72 9.17 -11.72
C PRO A 73 -12.24 7.76 -12.06
N LEU A 74 -11.71 7.08 -11.05
CA LEU A 74 -11.25 5.72 -11.18
C LEU A 74 -12.40 4.74 -11.00
N THR A 75 -12.58 3.83 -11.95
CA THR A 75 -13.61 2.79 -11.88
C THR A 75 -12.94 1.43 -11.63
N HIS A 76 -13.31 0.78 -10.53
CA HIS A 76 -12.89 -0.60 -10.25
C HIS A 76 -13.90 -1.59 -10.85
N LEU A 77 -13.45 -2.42 -11.80
CA LEU A 77 -14.28 -3.47 -12.42
C LEU A 77 -14.52 -4.70 -11.51
N ASN A 78 -13.91 -4.74 -10.32
CA ASN A 78 -14.08 -5.81 -9.31
C ASN A 78 -13.79 -7.24 -9.77
N GLU A 79 -12.99 -7.41 -10.82
CA GLU A 79 -12.68 -8.73 -11.38
C GLU A 79 -11.83 -9.60 -10.44
N GLU A 80 -11.23 -9.00 -9.41
CA GLU A 80 -10.40 -9.69 -8.43
C GLU A 80 -11.20 -10.18 -7.22
N ASN A 81 -11.11 -11.48 -6.95
CA ASN A 81 -11.73 -12.09 -5.77
C ASN A 81 -10.99 -11.72 -4.46
N SER A 82 -11.70 -11.83 -3.33
CA SER A 82 -11.17 -11.39 -2.02
C SER A 82 -9.95 -12.21 -1.56
N LEU A 83 -9.83 -13.48 -1.96
CA LEU A 83 -8.68 -14.33 -1.61
C LEU A 83 -7.42 -13.86 -2.34
N LEU A 84 -7.51 -13.62 -3.63
CA LEU A 84 -6.41 -13.14 -4.45
C LEU A 84 -5.94 -11.76 -4.00
N PHE A 85 -6.87 -10.86 -3.68
CA PHE A 85 -6.53 -9.55 -3.10
C PHE A 85 -5.80 -9.68 -1.75
N LEU A 86 -6.19 -10.64 -0.90
CA LEU A 86 -5.54 -10.88 0.38
C LEU A 86 -4.10 -11.40 0.20
N GLU A 87 -3.88 -12.31 -0.75
CA GLU A 87 -2.54 -12.79 -1.12
C GLU A 87 -1.66 -11.64 -1.67
N LYS A 88 -2.21 -10.80 -2.54
CA LYS A 88 -1.51 -9.60 -3.02
C LYS A 88 -1.20 -8.61 -1.90
N SER A 89 -2.12 -8.43 -0.95
CA SER A 89 -1.92 -7.57 0.23
C SER A 89 -0.76 -8.05 1.11
N LYS A 90 -0.59 -9.37 1.27
CA LYS A 90 0.58 -9.96 1.95
C LYS A 90 1.88 -9.63 1.21
N LYS A 91 1.92 -9.85 -0.10
CA LYS A 91 3.09 -9.52 -0.95
C LYS A 91 3.44 -8.03 -0.87
N ALA A 92 2.43 -7.17 -0.97
CA ALA A 92 2.59 -5.72 -0.83
C ALA A 92 3.15 -5.33 0.54
N SER A 93 2.74 -6.01 1.62
CA SER A 93 3.24 -5.74 2.97
C SER A 93 4.75 -5.99 3.09
N ILE A 94 5.23 -7.09 2.51
CA ILE A 94 6.66 -7.39 2.43
C ILE A 94 7.39 -6.37 1.55
N ASN A 95 6.80 -6.01 0.41
CA ASN A 95 7.40 -5.03 -0.49
C ASN A 95 7.51 -3.63 0.13
N ALA A 96 6.52 -3.23 0.93
CA ALA A 96 6.56 -2.02 1.75
C ALA A 96 7.77 -2.03 2.70
N TYR A 97 7.97 -3.12 3.43
CA TYR A 97 9.14 -3.25 4.30
C TYR A 97 10.44 -3.19 3.50
N TYR A 98 10.56 -3.95 2.42
CA TYR A 98 11.72 -3.95 1.53
C TYR A 98 12.05 -2.55 1.00
N ALA A 99 11.04 -1.81 0.52
CA ALA A 99 11.22 -0.46 0.01
C ALA A 99 11.74 0.52 1.08
N THR A 100 11.28 0.38 2.33
CA THR A 100 11.78 1.21 3.44
C THR A 100 13.16 0.78 3.95
N GLN A 101 13.51 -0.51 3.89
CA GLN A 101 14.84 -1.00 4.27
C GLN A 101 15.91 -0.50 3.30
N ASN A 102 15.59 -0.46 1.99
CA ASN A 102 16.50 0.02 0.96
C ASN A 102 16.38 1.54 0.71
N SER A 103 15.69 2.28 1.59
CA SER A 103 15.55 3.74 1.52
C SER A 103 14.92 4.30 0.23
N PHE A 104 14.15 3.51 -0.50
CA PHE A 104 13.41 4.01 -1.68
C PHE A 104 12.31 5.00 -1.25
N VAL A 105 11.68 4.73 -0.11
CA VAL A 105 10.70 5.57 0.57
C VAL A 105 10.98 5.64 2.06
N ASN A 106 10.53 6.70 2.73
CA ASN A 106 10.73 6.82 4.16
C ASN A 106 9.80 5.86 4.91
N LYS A 107 10.24 5.42 6.09
CA LYS A 107 9.47 4.58 7.02
C LYS A 107 8.08 5.15 7.36
N LYS A 108 7.94 6.48 7.31
CA LYS A 108 6.72 7.22 7.62
C LYS A 108 5.77 7.41 6.44
N ASP A 109 6.24 7.19 5.21
CA ASP A 109 5.46 7.41 3.98
C ASP A 109 4.39 6.33 3.80
N ILE A 110 4.61 5.14 4.39
CA ILE A 110 3.66 4.03 4.42
C ILE A 110 3.17 3.84 5.85
N HIS A 111 1.86 3.95 6.07
CA HIS A 111 1.27 3.78 7.41
C HIS A 111 1.62 2.44 8.05
N LEU A 112 1.56 1.34 7.27
CA LEU A 112 1.91 0.00 7.72
C LEU A 112 3.35 -0.06 8.28
N THR A 113 4.33 0.47 7.55
CA THR A 113 5.73 0.44 7.98
C THR A 113 5.96 1.35 9.17
N LYS A 114 5.30 2.52 9.21
CA LYS A 114 5.38 3.44 10.35
C LYS A 114 5.02 2.71 11.64
N VAL A 115 3.87 2.02 11.66
CA VAL A 115 3.40 1.25 12.80
C VAL A 115 4.32 0.07 13.10
N PHE A 116 4.76 -0.66 12.07
CA PHE A 116 5.70 -1.77 12.22
C PHE A 116 7.01 -1.35 12.90
N TYR A 117 7.63 -0.24 12.49
CA TYR A 117 8.89 0.22 13.11
C TYR A 117 8.69 0.71 14.56
N ILE A 118 7.53 1.26 14.90
CA ILE A 118 7.18 1.59 16.30
C ILE A 118 7.12 0.29 17.12
N ILE A 119 6.36 -0.70 16.66
CA ILE A 119 6.25 -2.01 17.32
C ILE A 119 7.62 -2.69 17.48
N LYS A 120 8.42 -2.69 16.42
CA LYS A 120 9.78 -3.26 16.42
C LYS A 120 10.70 -2.53 17.41
N LYS A 121 10.58 -1.20 17.54
CA LYS A 121 11.32 -0.41 18.54
C LYS A 121 11.03 -0.88 19.97
N TYR A 122 9.78 -1.25 20.27
CA TYR A 122 9.39 -1.80 21.57
C TYR A 122 9.53 -3.33 21.68
N LYS A 123 10.13 -4.00 20.68
CA LYS A 123 10.29 -5.47 20.62
C LYS A 123 8.98 -6.26 20.73
N LEU A 124 7.85 -5.64 20.39
CA LEU A 124 6.52 -6.27 20.44
C LEU A 124 6.19 -7.10 19.18
N ASN A 125 7.05 -7.05 18.17
CA ASN A 125 6.90 -7.79 16.91
C ASN A 125 6.86 -9.31 17.12
N PHE A 126 7.59 -9.85 18.11
CA PHE A 126 7.56 -11.26 18.46
C PHE A 126 6.18 -11.71 18.95
N PHE A 127 5.64 -11.02 19.96
CA PHE A 127 4.31 -11.31 20.50
C PHE A 127 3.22 -11.18 19.44
N LEU A 128 3.27 -10.14 18.61
CA LEU A 128 2.28 -9.95 17.55
C LEU A 128 2.33 -11.04 16.48
N ALA A 129 3.49 -11.58 16.15
CA ALA A 129 3.59 -12.72 15.24
C ALA A 129 2.96 -13.98 15.83
N LEU A 130 3.23 -14.27 17.11
CA LEU A 130 2.62 -15.42 17.80
C LEU A 130 1.09 -15.31 17.86
N PHE A 131 0.56 -14.14 18.24
CA PHE A 131 -0.89 -13.92 18.25
C PHE A 131 -1.48 -13.98 16.83
N PHE A 132 -0.73 -13.55 15.82
CA PHE A 132 -1.21 -13.59 14.44
C PHE A 132 -1.44 -15.02 13.96
N ASP A 133 -0.61 -16.01 14.34
CA ASP A 133 -0.82 -17.41 13.94
C ASP A 133 -2.17 -17.97 14.39
N PHE A 134 -2.61 -17.59 15.60
CA PHE A 134 -3.90 -18.00 16.13
C PHE A 134 -5.07 -17.22 15.50
N LEU A 135 -4.87 -15.93 15.22
CA LEU A 135 -5.94 -15.05 14.72
C LEU A 135 -6.09 -15.07 13.19
N GLU A 136 -5.05 -15.49 12.45
CA GLU A 136 -5.00 -15.47 10.98
C GLU A 136 -6.23 -16.15 10.33
N PRO A 137 -6.67 -17.35 10.74
CA PRO A 137 -7.84 -18.00 10.18
C PRO A 137 -9.13 -17.19 10.38
N THR A 138 -9.36 -16.68 11.58
CA THR A 138 -10.55 -15.89 11.95
C THR A 138 -10.58 -14.56 11.20
N MET A 139 -9.43 -13.89 11.10
CA MET A 139 -9.30 -12.66 10.31
C MET A 139 -9.55 -12.93 8.84
N LYS A 140 -8.99 -14.01 8.28
CA LYS A 140 -9.21 -14.41 6.89
C LYS A 140 -10.67 -14.67 6.60
N GLN A 141 -11.38 -15.39 7.47
CA GLN A 141 -12.83 -15.64 7.34
C GLN A 141 -13.63 -14.34 7.27
N ASN A 142 -13.37 -13.37 8.16
CA ASN A 142 -14.03 -12.07 8.08
C ASN A 142 -13.70 -11.34 6.78
N LEU A 143 -12.41 -11.33 6.39
CA LEU A 143 -11.90 -10.60 5.24
C LEU A 143 -12.38 -11.15 3.90
N VAL A 144 -12.81 -12.41 3.82
CA VAL A 144 -13.44 -12.99 2.62
C VAL A 144 -14.96 -12.99 2.67
N SER A 145 -15.55 -12.61 3.81
CA SER A 145 -17.00 -12.57 4.00
C SER A 145 -17.69 -11.47 3.17
N LYS A 146 -19.02 -11.50 3.17
CA LYS A 146 -19.86 -10.45 2.57
C LYS A 146 -19.73 -9.09 3.27
N ARG A 147 -19.28 -9.05 4.53
CA ARG A 147 -19.16 -7.81 5.34
C ARG A 147 -17.74 -7.68 5.95
N PRO A 148 -16.72 -7.44 5.11
CA PRO A 148 -15.35 -7.37 5.57
C PRO A 148 -15.09 -6.09 6.37
N PHE A 149 -14.31 -6.22 7.44
CA PHE A 149 -13.87 -5.09 8.26
C PHE A 149 -12.44 -4.67 7.86
N LEU A 150 -12.30 -3.50 7.23
CA LEU A 150 -11.00 -3.08 6.68
C LEU A 150 -9.93 -2.81 7.74
N PHE A 151 -10.31 -2.51 9.00
CA PHE A 151 -9.35 -2.44 10.09
C PHE A 151 -8.69 -3.79 10.35
N LEU A 152 -9.41 -4.91 10.22
CA LEU A 152 -8.81 -6.25 10.29
C LEU A 152 -7.82 -6.47 9.15
N LEU A 153 -8.00 -5.86 7.98
CA LEU A 153 -7.02 -5.95 6.91
C LEU A 153 -5.70 -5.27 7.30
N ASP A 154 -5.75 -4.15 8.01
CA ASP A 154 -4.53 -3.47 8.50
C ASP A 154 -3.82 -4.28 9.56
N LEU A 155 -4.57 -4.84 10.53
CA LEU A 155 -4.02 -5.79 11.50
C LEU A 155 -3.47 -7.05 10.83
N TYR A 156 -4.13 -7.55 9.80
CA TYR A 156 -3.72 -8.75 9.07
C TYR A 156 -2.39 -8.52 8.34
N LYS A 157 -2.26 -7.40 7.62
CA LYS A 157 -1.00 -6.99 6.97
C LYS A 157 0.12 -6.80 7.98
N LEU A 158 -0.17 -6.19 9.13
CA LEU A 158 0.81 -5.93 10.19
C LEU A 158 1.27 -7.22 10.86
N GLY A 159 0.34 -8.09 11.27
CA GLY A 159 0.65 -9.39 11.87
C GLY A 159 1.43 -10.29 10.91
N TYR A 160 1.02 -10.35 9.64
CA TYR A 160 1.75 -11.08 8.61
C TYR A 160 3.18 -10.53 8.42
N LEU A 161 3.34 -9.21 8.41
CA LEU A 161 4.65 -8.58 8.30
C LEU A 161 5.53 -8.90 9.52
N CYS A 162 5.00 -8.82 10.75
CA CYS A 162 5.70 -9.24 11.96
C CYS A 162 6.14 -10.70 11.87
N LYS A 163 5.25 -11.63 11.49
CA LYS A 163 5.55 -13.05 11.31
C LYS A 163 6.67 -13.31 10.29
N LYS A 164 6.76 -12.52 9.23
CA LYS A 164 7.75 -12.71 8.16
C LYS A 164 9.10 -12.05 8.38
N ILE A 165 9.17 -11.04 9.24
CA ILE A 165 10.40 -10.26 9.51
C ILE A 165 11.03 -10.62 10.86
N ASN A 166 10.30 -11.27 11.76
CA ASN A 166 10.87 -11.94 12.94
C ASN A 166 11.81 -13.06 12.52
#